data_AF-A0A822BQ33-F1
#
_entry.id   AF-A0A822BQ33-F1
#
_cell.length_a   1.000
_cell.length_b   1.000
_cell.length_c   1.000
_cell.angle_alpha   90.00
_cell.angle_beta   90.00
_cell.angle_gamma   90.00
#
_symmetry.space_group_name_H-M   'P 1'
#
loop_
_entity.id
_entity.type
_entity.pdbx_description
1 polymer ?
#
loop_
_entity_poly.entity_id
_entity_poly.type
_entity_poly.pdbx_seq_one_letter_code
_entity_poly.pdbx_strand_id
1 'polypeptide(L)'
;TSMQIIWQATINECKSQEEVDILKQHLYIKRLPKSFDYLDESFSKIENKLARPIYNDNTRTTISTHHRKIIAQNKFDLMKLYINMAEAAVRGYRQYGEDEKQNLINRMIKDPCRQVYIEQFIKAIEERQNHIRQHTQYQTQRRIHFFYRRSDDHRKHWHRRSSYRLNLYWDIL
;
A
#
# COMPACT_ATOMS: atom_id res chain seq x y z
N THR A 1 9.84 -30.92 -9.98
CA THR A 1 9.16 -31.87 -9.06
C THR A 1 8.74 -31.22 -7.75
N SER A 2 9.60 -30.51 -7.00
CA SER A 2 9.21 -29.84 -5.74
C SER A 2 8.15 -28.74 -5.91
N MET A 3 8.28 -27.89 -6.94
CA MET A 3 7.37 -26.77 -7.18
C MET A 3 5.95 -27.21 -7.57
N GLN A 4 5.83 -28.33 -8.30
CA GLN A 4 4.53 -28.93 -8.64
C GLN A 4 3.82 -29.48 -7.40
N ILE A 5 4.56 -30.12 -6.49
CA ILE A 5 4.01 -30.63 -5.23
C ILE A 5 3.49 -29.49 -4.35
N ILE A 6 4.23 -28.39 -4.25
CA ILE A 6 3.82 -27.20 -3.50
C ILE A 6 2.54 -26.61 -4.13
N TRP A 7 2.50 -26.46 -5.45
CA TRP A 7 1.34 -25.90 -6.15
C TRP A 7 0.09 -26.76 -6.02
N GLN A 8 0.23 -28.10 -6.08
CA GLN A 8 -0.85 -29.03 -5.82
C GLN A 8 -1.37 -28.93 -4.37
N ALA A 9 -0.48 -28.79 -3.40
CA ALA A 9 -0.84 -28.62 -1.99
C ALA A 9 -1.62 -27.32 -1.76
N THR A 10 -1.17 -26.21 -2.36
CA THR A 10 -1.86 -24.92 -2.24
C THR A 10 -3.27 -24.95 -2.86
N ILE A 11 -3.44 -25.65 -4.00
CA ILE A 11 -4.75 -25.81 -4.63
C ILE A 11 -5.68 -26.65 -3.77
N ASN A 12 -5.18 -27.72 -3.17
CA ASN A 12 -5.99 -28.56 -2.29
C ASN A 12 -6.38 -27.82 -1.01
N GLU A 13 -5.49 -26.97 -0.48
CA GLU A 13 -5.78 -26.10 0.65
C GLU A 13 -6.84 -25.04 0.31
N CYS A 14 -6.74 -24.39 -0.86
CA CYS A 14 -7.75 -23.45 -1.34
C CYS A 14 -9.12 -24.11 -1.57
N LYS A 15 -9.16 -25.32 -2.15
CA LYS A 15 -10.42 -26.06 -2.35
C LYS A 15 -11.06 -26.50 -1.03
N SER A 16 -10.25 -26.97 -0.09
CA SER A 16 -10.70 -27.33 1.26
C SER A 16 -11.30 -26.11 1.98
N GLN A 17 -10.66 -24.95 1.85
CA GLN A 17 -11.15 -23.71 2.45
C GLN A 17 -12.50 -23.27 1.85
N GLU A 18 -12.66 -23.37 0.53
CA GLU A 18 -13.91 -23.06 -0.17
C GLU A 18 -15.06 -23.98 0.29
N GLU A 19 -14.80 -25.28 0.45
CA GLU A 19 -15.77 -26.23 0.99
C GLU A 19 -16.18 -25.89 2.44
N VAL A 20 -15.22 -25.50 3.28
CA VAL A 20 -15.49 -25.06 4.66
C VAL A 20 -16.35 -23.79 4.67
N ASP A 21 -16.09 -22.84 3.78
CA ASP A 21 -16.85 -21.59 3.74
C ASP A 21 -18.26 -21.79 3.19
N ILE A 22 -18.46 -22.67 2.20
CA ILE A 22 -19.79 -23.13 1.75
C ILE A 22 -20.55 -23.80 2.90
N LEU A 23 -19.88 -24.68 3.66
CA LEU A 23 -20.49 -25.34 4.82
C LEU A 23 -20.89 -24.34 5.90
N LYS A 24 -20.05 -23.35 6.21
CA LYS A 24 -20.40 -22.25 7.12
C LYS A 24 -21.61 -21.49 6.60
N GLN A 25 -21.66 -21.15 5.31
CA GLN A 25 -22.76 -20.41 4.70
C GLN A 25 -24.07 -21.20 4.77
N HIS A 26 -24.05 -22.50 4.49
CA HIS A 26 -25.20 -23.39 4.68
C HIS A 26 -25.62 -23.50 6.15
N LEU A 27 -24.67 -23.50 7.09
CA LEU A 27 -24.95 -23.50 8.52
C LEU A 27 -25.63 -22.20 8.96
N TYR A 28 -25.18 -21.05 8.44
CA TYR A 28 -25.83 -19.76 8.67
C TYR A 28 -27.23 -19.72 8.07
N ILE A 29 -27.41 -20.16 6.82
CA ILE A 29 -28.72 -20.20 6.15
C ILE A 29 -29.70 -21.12 6.88
N LYS A 30 -29.27 -22.32 7.32
CA LYS A 30 -30.13 -23.24 8.09
C LYS A 30 -30.50 -22.71 9.47
N ARG A 31 -29.67 -21.82 10.05
CA ARG A 31 -29.93 -21.18 11.35
C ARG A 31 -30.74 -19.90 11.23
N LEU A 32 -30.93 -19.37 10.02
CA LEU A 32 -31.83 -18.25 9.82
C LEU A 32 -33.28 -18.73 9.97
N PRO A 33 -34.11 -18.03 10.75
CA PRO A 33 -35.54 -18.28 10.81
C PRO A 33 -36.14 -18.23 9.39
N LYS A 34 -36.98 -19.21 9.05
CA LYS A 34 -37.63 -19.31 7.71
C LYS A 34 -38.55 -18.11 7.42
N SER A 35 -39.05 -17.46 8.46
CA SER A 35 -39.79 -16.21 8.40
C SER A 35 -39.55 -15.41 9.67
N PHE A 36 -39.67 -14.10 9.56
CA PHE A 36 -39.62 -13.16 10.68
C PHE A 36 -41.02 -12.83 11.18
N ASP A 37 -42.02 -13.70 10.99
CA ASP A 37 -43.42 -13.43 11.34
C ASP A 37 -43.60 -13.12 12.84
N TYR A 38 -42.65 -13.56 13.68
CA TYR A 38 -42.60 -13.22 15.11
C TYR A 38 -42.09 -11.80 15.41
N LEU A 39 -41.47 -11.11 14.44
CA LEU A 39 -41.13 -9.69 14.54
C LEU A 39 -42.32 -8.77 14.22
N ASP A 40 -43.30 -9.26 13.44
CA ASP A 40 -44.52 -8.53 13.10
C ASP A 40 -45.56 -8.54 14.23
N GLU A 41 -45.45 -9.48 15.18
CA GLU A 41 -46.24 -9.41 16.41
C GLU A 41 -45.65 -8.36 17.36
N SER A 42 -46.27 -7.17 17.36
CA SER A 42 -45.99 -6.13 18.34
C SER A 42 -45.98 -6.72 19.76
N PHE A 43 -44.96 -6.39 20.56
CA PHE A 43 -44.77 -6.94 21.91
C PHE A 43 -46.03 -6.86 22.78
N SER A 44 -46.87 -5.83 22.62
CA SER A 44 -48.14 -5.71 23.34
C SER A 44 -49.15 -6.80 23.01
N LYS A 45 -49.17 -7.33 21.77
CA LYS A 45 -50.01 -8.48 21.39
C LYS A 45 -49.54 -9.76 22.09
N ILE A 46 -48.22 -9.92 22.25
CA ILE A 46 -47.63 -11.07 22.94
C ILE A 46 -47.89 -10.97 24.45
N GLU A 47 -47.71 -9.79 25.04
CA GLU A 47 -48.07 -9.53 26.45
C GLU A 47 -49.56 -9.77 26.71
N ASN A 48 -50.44 -9.32 25.81
CA ASN A 48 -51.89 -9.55 25.90
C ASN A 48 -52.28 -11.03 25.73
N LYS A 49 -51.55 -11.80 24.89
CA LYS A 49 -51.75 -13.26 24.77
C LYS A 49 -51.27 -14.00 26.02
N LEU A 50 -50.16 -13.56 26.62
CA LEU A 50 -49.60 -14.12 27.84
C LEU A 50 -50.41 -13.76 29.09
N ALA A 51 -51.15 -12.65 29.08
CA ALA A 51 -52.05 -12.26 30.17
C ALA A 51 -53.31 -13.16 30.27
N ARG A 52 -53.61 -13.96 29.23
CA ARG A 52 -54.77 -14.88 29.24
C ARG A 52 -54.57 -16.02 30.25
N PRO A 53 -55.61 -16.43 31.00
CA PRO A 53 -55.53 -17.43 32.07
C PRO A 53 -55.11 -18.85 31.63
N ILE A 54 -54.87 -19.06 30.34
CA ILE A 54 -54.61 -20.36 29.70
C ILE A 54 -53.19 -20.88 30.01
N TYR A 55 -52.24 -20.00 30.29
CA TYR A 55 -50.85 -20.36 30.59
C TYR A 55 -50.58 -20.27 32.09
N ASN A 56 -49.85 -21.23 32.67
CA ASN A 56 -49.34 -21.14 34.04
C ASN A 56 -48.26 -20.04 34.19
N ASP A 57 -48.08 -19.48 35.38
CA ASP A 57 -47.15 -18.35 35.59
C ASP A 57 -45.71 -18.65 35.15
N ASN A 58 -45.21 -19.86 35.41
CA ASN A 58 -43.86 -20.28 34.99
C ASN A 58 -43.69 -20.36 33.47
N THR A 59 -44.72 -20.75 32.73
CA THR A 59 -44.65 -20.79 31.27
C THR A 59 -44.74 -19.38 30.68
N ARG A 60 -45.51 -18.48 31.31
CA ARG A 60 -45.57 -17.07 30.92
C ARG A 60 -44.23 -16.36 31.08
N THR A 61 -43.58 -16.53 32.23
CA THR A 61 -42.27 -15.91 32.49
C THR A 61 -41.20 -16.45 31.55
N THR A 62 -41.20 -17.74 31.26
CA THR A 62 -40.26 -18.36 30.32
C THR A 62 -40.43 -17.81 28.90
N ILE A 63 -41.66 -17.69 28.41
CA ILE A 63 -41.92 -17.16 27.06
C ILE A 63 -41.55 -15.68 26.96
N SER A 64 -41.91 -14.87 27.97
CA SER A 64 -41.59 -13.45 28.03
C SER A 64 -40.08 -13.19 28.09
N THR A 65 -39.35 -13.94 28.92
CA THR A 65 -37.88 -13.84 29.00
C THR A 65 -37.20 -14.28 27.71
N HIS A 66 -37.70 -15.32 27.05
CA HIS A 66 -37.20 -15.76 25.74
C HIS A 66 -37.37 -14.66 24.68
N HIS A 67 -38.54 -14.01 24.61
CA HIS A 67 -38.78 -12.92 23.67
C HIS A 67 -37.91 -11.69 23.97
N ARG A 68 -37.74 -11.33 25.24
CA ARG A 68 -36.83 -10.23 25.63
C ARG A 68 -35.38 -10.53 25.21
N LYS A 69 -34.92 -11.78 25.35
CA LYS A 69 -33.59 -12.20 24.87
C LYS A 69 -33.47 -12.08 23.36
N ILE A 70 -34.47 -12.53 22.59
CA ILE A 70 -34.49 -12.39 21.13
C ILE A 70 -34.45 -10.91 20.72
N ILE A 71 -35.24 -10.05 21.35
CA ILE A 71 -35.24 -8.61 21.07
C ILE A 71 -33.87 -7.98 21.37
N ALA A 72 -33.27 -8.31 22.52
CA ALA A 72 -31.96 -7.81 22.89
C ALA A 72 -30.89 -8.27 21.89
N GLN A 73 -30.95 -9.53 21.46
CA GLN A 73 -30.06 -10.10 20.45
C GLN A 73 -30.21 -9.38 19.11
N ASN A 74 -31.44 -9.19 18.63
CA ASN A 74 -31.71 -8.49 17.37
C ASN A 74 -31.24 -7.02 17.41
N LYS A 75 -31.41 -6.34 18.54
CA LYS A 75 -30.90 -4.97 18.73
C LYS A 75 -29.37 -4.95 18.67
N PHE A 76 -28.71 -5.90 19.31
CA PHE A 76 -27.26 -6.03 19.27
C PHE A 76 -26.76 -6.32 17.85
N ASP A 77 -27.40 -7.25 17.14
CA ASP A 77 -27.02 -7.63 15.78
C ASP A 77 -27.23 -6.47 14.79
N LEU A 78 -28.32 -5.71 14.93
CA LEU A 78 -28.52 -4.47 14.17
C LEU A 78 -27.42 -3.44 14.46
N MET A 79 -27.09 -3.21 15.73
CA MET A 79 -26.02 -2.28 16.09
C MET A 79 -24.67 -2.69 15.49
N LYS A 80 -24.35 -3.99 15.55
CA LYS A 80 -23.14 -4.55 14.93
C LYS A 80 -23.13 -4.35 13.41
N LEU A 81 -24.28 -4.55 12.75
CA LEU A 81 -24.42 -4.33 11.31
C LEU A 81 -24.21 -2.85 10.94
N TYR A 82 -24.75 -1.91 11.71
CA TYR A 82 -24.51 -0.47 11.51
C TYR A 82 -23.04 -0.09 11.70
N ILE A 83 -22.38 -0.60 12.73
CA ILE A 83 -20.95 -0.36 12.97
C ILE A 83 -20.12 -0.89 11.79
N ASN A 84 -20.38 -2.12 11.35
CA ASN A 84 -19.67 -2.71 10.21
C ASN A 84 -19.87 -1.91 8.92
N MET A 85 -21.08 -1.40 8.66
CA MET A 85 -21.33 -0.55 7.49
C MET A 85 -20.58 0.78 7.59
N ALA A 86 -20.54 1.41 8.77
CA ALA A 86 -19.78 2.64 8.99
C ALA A 86 -18.27 2.41 8.78
N GLU A 87 -17.73 1.32 9.33
CA GLU A 87 -16.32 0.95 9.12
C GLU A 87 -16.01 0.67 7.65
N ALA A 88 -16.87 -0.05 6.95
CA ALA A 88 -16.71 -0.34 5.53
C ALA A 88 -16.72 0.95 4.70
N ALA A 89 -17.62 1.89 5.02
CA ALA A 89 -17.65 3.20 4.37
C ALA A 89 -16.35 3.99 4.60
N VAL A 90 -15.85 4.05 5.85
CA VAL A 90 -14.59 4.73 6.18
C VAL A 90 -13.41 4.11 5.43
N ARG A 91 -13.33 2.77 5.38
CA ARG A 91 -12.29 2.08 4.60
C ARG A 91 -12.41 2.39 3.11
N GLY A 92 -13.63 2.42 2.57
CA GLY A 92 -13.90 2.79 1.18
C GLY A 92 -13.44 4.20 0.84
N TYR A 93 -13.76 5.19 1.68
CA TYR A 93 -13.32 6.58 1.48
C TYR A 93 -11.79 6.73 1.57
N ARG A 94 -11.14 6.00 2.49
CA ARG A 94 -9.68 5.99 2.57
C ARG A 94 -9.05 5.44 1.30
N GLN A 95 -9.54 4.31 0.82
CA GLN A 95 -9.04 3.68 -0.40
C GLN A 95 -9.25 4.58 -1.62
N TYR A 96 -10.43 5.20 -1.73
CA TYR A 96 -10.71 6.19 -2.77
C TYR A 96 -9.70 7.35 -2.77
N GLY A 97 -9.38 7.90 -1.59
CA GLY A 97 -8.37 8.96 -1.48
C GLY A 97 -6.95 8.52 -1.85
N GLU A 98 -6.57 7.29 -1.51
CA GLU A 98 -5.29 6.70 -1.92
C GLU A 98 -5.22 6.49 -3.45
N ASP A 99 -6.30 6.01 -4.05
CA ASP A 99 -6.43 5.82 -5.51
C ASP A 99 -6.40 7.16 -6.26
N GLU A 100 -7.10 8.18 -5.77
CA GLU A 100 -7.06 9.53 -6.35
C GLU A 100 -5.66 10.14 -6.27
N LYS A 101 -4.97 9.99 -5.14
CA LYS A 101 -3.58 10.44 -4.98
C LYS A 101 -2.67 9.74 -6.00
N GLN A 102 -2.81 8.42 -6.16
CA GLN A 102 -2.02 7.67 -7.13
C GLN A 102 -2.32 8.10 -8.57
N ASN A 103 -3.60 8.34 -8.89
CA ASN A 103 -4.01 8.87 -10.18
C ASN A 103 -3.42 10.25 -10.47
N LEU A 104 -3.36 11.13 -9.45
CA LEU A 104 -2.77 12.45 -9.58
C LEU A 104 -1.26 12.38 -9.84
N ILE A 105 -0.55 11.49 -9.11
CA ILE A 105 0.88 11.21 -9.35
C ILE A 105 1.09 10.68 -10.77
N ASN A 106 0.27 9.71 -11.19
CA ASN A 106 0.35 9.14 -12.54
C ASN A 106 0.13 10.21 -13.62
N ARG A 107 -0.82 11.14 -13.42
CA ARG A 107 -1.04 12.28 -14.32
C ARG A 107 0.18 13.21 -14.34
N MET A 108 0.76 13.52 -13.18
CA MET A 108 1.97 14.37 -13.11
C MET A 108 3.19 13.73 -13.80
N ILE A 109 3.35 12.41 -13.71
CA ILE A 109 4.46 11.68 -14.35
C ILE A 109 4.25 11.59 -15.87
N LYS A 110 3.00 11.44 -16.31
CA LYS A 110 2.63 11.31 -17.73
C LYS A 110 2.35 12.64 -18.41
N ASP A 111 2.53 13.77 -17.73
CA ASP A 111 2.35 15.09 -18.32
C ASP A 111 3.45 15.35 -19.36
N PRO A 112 3.11 15.40 -20.66
CA PRO A 112 4.09 15.54 -21.72
C PRO A 112 4.83 16.87 -21.65
N CYS A 113 4.20 17.95 -21.16
CA CYS A 113 4.88 19.23 -20.98
C CYS A 113 6.00 19.14 -19.95
N ARG A 114 5.79 18.38 -18.87
CA ARG A 114 6.77 18.22 -17.79
C ARG A 114 7.90 17.28 -18.17
N GLN A 115 7.61 16.24 -18.94
CA GLN A 115 8.64 15.34 -19.49
C GLN A 115 9.62 16.10 -20.39
N VAL A 116 9.13 17.00 -21.24
CA VAL A 116 9.99 17.85 -22.08
C VAL A 116 10.97 18.68 -21.23
N TYR A 117 10.53 19.28 -20.12
CA TYR A 117 11.44 20.02 -19.24
C TYR A 117 12.47 19.11 -18.55
N ILE A 118 12.05 17.93 -18.09
CA ILE A 118 12.97 16.95 -17.46
C ILE A 118 14.03 16.51 -18.47
N GLU A 119 13.63 16.18 -19.70
CA GLU A 119 14.55 15.82 -20.79
C GLU A 119 15.51 16.95 -21.14
N GLN A 120 15.03 18.20 -21.20
CA GLN A 120 15.88 19.37 -21.40
C GLN A 120 16.91 19.55 -20.28
N PHE A 121 16.51 19.34 -19.01
CA PHE A 121 17.45 19.39 -17.88
C PHE A 121 18.49 18.29 -17.96
N ILE A 122 18.09 17.06 -18.28
CA ILE A 122 19.02 15.93 -18.45
C ILE A 122 20.02 16.26 -19.55
N LYS A 123 19.55 16.73 -20.71
CA LYS A 123 20.41 17.10 -21.83
C LYS A 123 21.39 18.22 -21.45
N ALA A 124 20.92 19.26 -20.75
CA ALA A 124 21.78 20.35 -20.29
C ALA A 124 22.85 19.87 -19.29
N ILE A 125 22.51 18.91 -18.41
CA ILE A 125 23.47 18.29 -17.49
C ILE A 125 24.51 17.49 -18.27
N GLU A 126 24.10 16.68 -19.24
CA GLU A 126 25.01 15.89 -20.07
C GLU A 126 25.95 16.77 -20.89
N GLU A 127 25.44 17.83 -21.52
CA GLU A 127 26.24 18.82 -22.24
C GLU A 127 27.29 19.46 -21.32
N ARG A 128 26.89 19.85 -20.10
CA ARG A 128 27.82 20.40 -19.11
C ARG A 128 28.88 19.39 -18.67
N GLN A 129 28.49 18.14 -18.42
CA GLN A 129 29.44 17.08 -18.04
C GLN A 129 30.43 16.79 -19.17
N ASN A 130 29.96 16.77 -20.42
CA ASN A 130 30.81 16.59 -21.59
C ASN A 130 31.79 17.76 -21.76
N HIS A 131 31.33 19.00 -21.59
CA HIS A 131 32.19 20.17 -21.63
C HIS A 131 33.28 20.12 -20.54
N ILE A 132 32.91 19.73 -19.30
CA ILE A 132 33.88 19.55 -18.22
C ILE A 132 34.91 18.46 -18.59
N ARG A 133 34.47 17.30 -19.09
CA ARG A 133 35.38 16.22 -19.51
C ARG A 133 36.36 16.68 -20.60
N GLN A 134 35.85 17.35 -21.64
CA GLN A 134 36.68 17.86 -22.73
C GLN A 134 37.70 18.89 -22.23
N HIS A 135 37.27 19.80 -21.37
CA HIS A 135 38.16 20.79 -20.76
C HIS A 135 39.25 20.14 -19.92
N THR A 136 38.91 19.15 -19.07
CA THR A 136 39.87 18.40 -18.27
C THR A 136 40.86 17.64 -19.16
N GLN A 137 40.39 16.98 -20.22
CA GLN A 137 41.25 16.29 -21.19
C GLN A 137 42.21 17.27 -21.88
N TYR A 138 41.72 18.42 -22.34
CA TYR A 138 42.51 19.45 -22.97
C TYR A 138 43.61 20.01 -22.04
N GLN A 139 43.24 20.32 -20.80
CA GLN A 139 44.20 20.79 -19.80
C GLN A 139 45.26 19.73 -19.48
N THR A 140 44.86 18.47 -19.38
CA THR A 140 45.77 17.34 -19.11
C THR A 140 46.74 17.15 -20.27
N GLN A 141 46.25 17.16 -21.51
CA GLN A 141 47.09 17.08 -22.71
C GLN A 141 48.07 18.26 -22.80
N ARG A 142 47.61 19.49 -22.50
CA ARG A 142 48.50 20.66 -22.45
C ARG A 142 49.59 20.53 -21.39
N ARG A 143 49.24 20.05 -20.18
CA ARG A 143 50.21 19.81 -19.11
C ARG A 143 51.24 18.77 -19.54
N ILE A 144 50.79 17.62 -20.05
CA ILE A 144 51.66 16.56 -20.57
C ILE A 144 52.58 17.14 -21.67
N HIS A 145 52.03 17.83 -22.66
CA HIS A 145 52.81 18.42 -23.75
C HIS A 145 53.86 19.42 -23.23
N PHE A 146 53.51 20.26 -22.26
CA PHE A 146 54.45 21.17 -21.62
C PHE A 146 55.58 20.44 -20.90
N PHE A 147 55.29 19.38 -20.13
CA PHE A 147 56.32 18.61 -19.43
C PHE A 147 57.23 17.83 -20.39
N TYR A 148 56.68 17.23 -21.45
CA TYR A 148 57.46 16.44 -22.42
C TYR A 148 58.24 17.30 -23.44
N ARG A 149 57.74 18.48 -23.86
CA ARG A 149 58.55 19.40 -24.70
C ARG A 149 59.73 19.99 -23.92
N ARG A 150 59.57 20.26 -22.63
CA ARG A 150 60.64 20.84 -21.81
C ARG A 150 61.75 19.84 -21.48
N SER A 151 61.46 18.54 -21.50
CA SER A 151 62.49 17.49 -21.35
C SER A 151 63.37 17.30 -22.59
N ASP A 152 62.92 17.74 -23.77
CA ASP A 152 63.69 17.61 -25.01
C ASP A 152 64.58 18.85 -25.29
N ASP A 153 64.22 20.03 -24.76
CA ASP A 153 64.99 21.28 -24.97
C ASP A 153 66.23 21.45 -24.06
N HIS A 154 66.49 20.51 -23.14
CA HIS A 154 67.56 20.67 -22.15
C HIS A 154 68.41 19.42 -21.94
N ARG A 155 69.11 18.98 -22.99
CA ARG A 155 70.28 18.09 -22.83
C ARG A 155 71.63 18.81 -22.76
N LYS A 156 71.70 20.14 -22.66
CA LYS A 156 73.01 20.82 -22.62
C LYS A 156 73.41 21.55 -21.34
N HIS A 157 72.53 22.15 -20.53
CA HIS A 157 73.03 22.85 -19.33
C HIS A 157 72.00 22.94 -18.19
N TRP A 158 71.99 21.98 -17.26
CA TRP A 158 71.34 22.18 -15.96
C TRP A 158 72.19 21.63 -14.81
N HIS A 159 73.27 22.34 -14.52
CA HIS A 159 73.71 22.50 -13.13
C HIS A 159 72.97 23.71 -12.55
N ARG A 160 71.90 23.50 -11.77
CA ARG A 160 71.58 24.33 -10.60
C ARG A 160 70.39 23.77 -9.83
N ARG A 161 70.61 23.66 -8.51
CA ARG A 161 69.65 23.39 -7.45
C ARG A 161 68.36 24.21 -7.61
N SER A 162 67.21 23.56 -7.44
CA SER A 162 66.00 24.20 -6.92
C SER A 162 65.00 23.13 -6.51
N SER A 163 64.76 23.03 -5.20
CA SER A 163 63.73 22.23 -4.57
C SER A 163 62.34 22.59 -5.09
N TYR A 164 61.66 21.67 -5.74
CA TYR A 164 60.23 21.81 -6.02
C TYR A 164 59.46 21.40 -4.76
N ARG A 165 59.08 22.38 -3.94
CA ARG A 165 57.97 22.21 -3.00
C ARG A 165 56.70 22.05 -3.84
N LEU A 166 56.09 20.88 -3.75
CA LEU A 166 54.70 20.65 -4.17
C LEU A 166 53.82 21.70 -3.51
N ASN A 167 53.19 22.54 -4.33
CA ASN A 167 52.31 23.59 -3.88
C ASN A 167 50.99 22.95 -3.44
N LEU A 168 50.67 23.08 -2.15
CA LEU A 168 49.51 22.45 -1.47
C LEU A 168 48.13 22.93 -1.96
N TYR A 169 48.07 23.79 -2.98
CA TYR A 169 46.86 24.53 -3.37
C TYR A 169 46.04 23.90 -4.49
N TRP A 170 46.42 22.71 -4.98
CA TRP A 170 45.73 22.07 -6.12
C TRP A 170 44.77 20.94 -5.73
N ASP A 171 44.62 20.63 -4.43
CA ASP A 171 43.76 19.54 -3.94
C ASP A 171 42.40 19.99 -3.38
N ILE A 172 41.95 21.21 -3.68
CA ILE A 172 40.58 21.65 -3.34
C ILE A 172 39.93 22.26 -4.57
N LEU A 173 39.20 21.41 -5.33
CA LEU A 173 37.90 21.67 -5.98
C LEU A 173 37.52 20.49 -6.89
#